data_AF-A0A2T3PB52-F1
#
_entry.id   AF-A0A2T3PB52-F1
#
_cell.length_a   1.000
_cell.length_b   1.000
_cell.length_c   1.000
_cell.angle_alpha   90.00
_cell.angle_beta   90.00
_cell.angle_gamma   90.00
#
_symmetry.space_group_name_H-M   'P 1'
#
loop_
_entity.id
_entity.type
_entity.pdbx_description
1 polymer ?
#
loop_
_entity_poly.entity_id
_entity_poly.type
_entity_poly.pdbx_seq_one_letter_code
_entity_poly.pdbx_strand_id
1 'polypeptide(L)'
;MIDSPEDRNVSSSGSKSSVIHSRLASEQNYHFKINYQVGDKQYQVLGYALPLYQKDKNTIVPRFNKLDAAGDALAADLQVLTRDKSDWSCVTDASSDLTWQVLQANGDFAFDSTYYWGDRTLNHRDYMPASCALDKDCNTDNLVEIANAQKLCGKTDWRMPTRNEWKTILTTEMLNDEKRQSPIDRFFFPYLDANYDEAYWTNHFTVYLNGHEGPDGDWQGSNKTVGDALVMWMGSDFAYEKMSPRSTNEPRFAMLVSGAVIPDESDNSTGEITAQLKSEINKAGDEDKNWKKRFIKNGKAGQALRDQDLEQWACTSDSFFKSVVPNTNILWQRIDKKAPLMTLEQAQAYAKTVNTQTLCGRNDWRLPSESELKSLLIDSLAYGMEDMSYRAGYTKSIFNDTVVGFDSYYWTATEYYADPKNKNMAVAFQNEWSESSGKLHSERFRVRLISTSVKQK
;
A
#
# COMPACT_ATOMS: atom_id res chain seq x y z
N MET A 1 19.69 -26.18 -55.32
CA MET A 1 19.18 -25.30 -56.38
C MET A 1 17.69 -25.57 -56.56
N ILE A 2 16.84 -24.92 -55.76
CA ILE A 2 15.48 -24.47 -56.12
C ILE A 2 15.23 -23.26 -55.23
N ASP A 3 14.76 -22.18 -55.84
CA ASP A 3 14.84 -20.78 -55.42
C ASP A 3 13.56 -20.28 -54.72
N SER A 4 13.72 -19.11 -54.10
CA SER A 4 12.81 -18.32 -53.23
C SER A 4 11.42 -17.96 -53.80
N PRO A 5 10.40 -17.63 -52.96
CA PRO A 5 9.24 -16.86 -53.39
C PRO A 5 9.35 -15.37 -53.03
N GLU A 6 9.61 -14.59 -54.08
CA GLU A 6 9.05 -13.28 -54.45
C GLU A 6 8.81 -12.18 -53.39
N ASP A 7 9.67 -11.17 -53.47
CA ASP A 7 9.39 -9.79 -53.11
C ASP A 7 8.19 -9.22 -53.92
N ARG A 8 7.18 -8.69 -53.21
CA ARG A 8 6.27 -7.68 -53.75
C ARG A 8 6.42 -6.37 -52.98
N ASN A 9 7.23 -5.49 -53.57
CA ASN A 9 7.29 -4.07 -53.24
C ASN A 9 6.04 -3.35 -53.77
N VAL A 10 5.28 -2.70 -52.88
CA VAL A 10 4.44 -1.55 -53.21
C VAL A 10 4.71 -0.48 -52.15
N SER A 11 5.16 0.69 -52.61
CA SER A 11 5.53 1.83 -51.77
C SER A 11 4.42 2.88 -51.67
N SER A 12 4.51 3.66 -50.59
CA SER A 12 3.83 4.93 -50.27
C SER A 12 2.39 4.79 -49.74
N SER A 13 1.94 5.51 -48.71
CA SER A 13 2.48 6.71 -48.04
C SER A 13 1.82 6.89 -46.66
N GLY A 14 2.58 7.43 -45.70
CA GLY A 14 2.09 8.25 -44.58
C GLY A 14 1.17 7.61 -43.54
N SER A 15 1.73 7.03 -42.47
CA SER A 15 1.11 7.14 -41.15
C SER A 15 2.18 7.02 -40.05
N LYS A 16 2.02 7.83 -38.98
CA LYS A 16 2.89 7.85 -37.80
C LYS A 16 3.04 6.42 -37.26
N SER A 17 4.27 5.92 -37.17
CA SER A 17 4.52 4.62 -36.56
C SER A 17 4.22 4.68 -35.05
N SER A 18 3.04 4.22 -34.64
CA SER A 18 2.90 3.65 -33.31
C SER A 18 3.66 2.33 -33.34
N VAL A 19 4.79 2.28 -32.65
CA VAL A 19 5.51 1.02 -32.45
C VAL A 19 4.66 0.16 -31.52
N ILE A 20 3.79 -0.67 -32.09
CA ILE A 20 3.15 -1.76 -31.34
C ILE A 20 4.21 -2.84 -31.24
N HIS A 21 5.00 -2.82 -30.16
CA HIS A 21 5.74 -4.01 -29.75
C HIS A 21 4.70 -5.02 -29.27
N SER A 22 4.36 -6.02 -30.11
CA SER A 22 3.65 -7.20 -29.64
C SER A 22 4.57 -7.96 -28.69
N ARG A 23 4.54 -7.60 -27.41
CA ARG A 23 5.31 -8.27 -26.35
C ARG A 23 4.63 -9.62 -26.09
N LEU A 24 5.36 -10.73 -26.30
CA LEU A 24 4.86 -12.09 -26.11
C LEU A 24 5.17 -12.58 -24.68
N ALA A 25 4.37 -13.53 -24.19
CA ALA A 25 4.68 -14.29 -22.98
C ALA A 25 6.03 -15.01 -23.08
N SER A 26 6.74 -15.14 -21.96
CA SER A 26 8.00 -15.90 -21.87
C SER A 26 7.79 -17.40 -22.09
N GLU A 27 8.70 -18.05 -22.84
CA GLU A 27 8.63 -19.48 -23.22
C GLU A 27 9.41 -20.44 -22.29
N GLN A 28 9.80 -20.01 -21.08
CA GLN A 28 10.55 -20.88 -20.17
C GLN A 28 9.69 -22.06 -19.68
N ASN A 29 10.30 -23.24 -19.57
CA ASN A 29 9.64 -24.40 -18.97
C ASN A 29 10.59 -25.19 -18.06
N TYR A 30 10.05 -25.77 -17.00
CA TYR A 30 10.75 -26.65 -16.08
C TYR A 30 10.99 -28.06 -16.65
N HIS A 31 11.03 -28.19 -17.98
CA HIS A 31 11.14 -29.47 -18.66
C HIS A 31 12.59 -29.96 -18.64
N PHE A 32 12.80 -31.19 -18.20
CA PHE A 32 14.11 -31.83 -18.23
C PHE A 32 14.09 -33.08 -19.11
N LYS A 33 15.28 -33.43 -19.60
CA LYS A 33 15.54 -34.63 -20.37
C LYS A 33 16.76 -35.34 -19.83
N ILE A 34 16.58 -36.55 -19.30
CA ILE A 34 17.66 -37.42 -18.85
C ILE A 34 17.83 -38.51 -19.90
N ASN A 35 19.02 -38.59 -20.50
CA ASN A 35 19.41 -39.72 -21.34
C ASN A 35 20.37 -40.60 -20.54
N TYR A 36 20.14 -41.91 -20.52
CA TYR A 36 21.03 -42.86 -19.85
C TYR A 36 21.12 -44.17 -20.64
N GLN A 37 22.19 -44.93 -20.43
CA GLN A 37 22.47 -46.16 -21.16
C GLN A 37 22.61 -47.33 -20.18
N VAL A 38 21.99 -48.47 -20.52
CA VAL A 38 22.17 -49.74 -19.78
C VAL A 38 22.57 -50.82 -20.79
N GLY A 39 23.84 -51.26 -20.72
CA GLY A 39 24.45 -52.09 -21.77
C GLY A 39 24.51 -51.32 -23.09
N ASP A 40 24.00 -51.89 -24.17
CA ASP A 40 23.92 -51.22 -25.49
C ASP A 40 22.60 -50.47 -25.73
N LYS A 41 21.67 -50.48 -24.76
CA LYS A 41 20.36 -49.82 -24.88
C LYS A 41 20.38 -48.41 -24.32
N GLN A 42 19.93 -47.46 -25.12
CA GLN A 42 19.71 -46.06 -24.74
C GLN A 42 18.29 -45.87 -24.21
N TYR A 43 18.15 -45.13 -23.13
CA TYR A 43 16.89 -44.75 -22.50
C TYR A 43 16.81 -43.22 -22.41
N GLN A 44 15.59 -42.71 -22.47
CA GLN A 44 15.29 -41.29 -22.31
C GLN A 44 14.11 -41.12 -21.37
N VAL A 45 14.27 -40.24 -20.39
CA VAL A 45 13.21 -39.79 -19.48
C VAL A 45 12.99 -38.31 -19.73
N LEU A 46 11.74 -37.97 -20.02
CA LEU A 46 11.26 -36.59 -20.11
C LEU A 46 10.39 -36.33 -18.89
N GLY A 47 10.48 -35.13 -18.32
CA GLY A 47 9.71 -34.77 -17.14
C GLY A 47 9.79 -33.29 -16.82
N TYR A 48 9.22 -32.92 -15.68
CA TYR A 48 9.20 -31.54 -15.19
C TYR A 48 9.70 -31.48 -13.74
N ALA A 49 10.41 -30.40 -13.40
CA ALA A 49 10.93 -30.18 -12.05
C ALA A 49 10.43 -28.83 -11.51
N LEU A 50 9.34 -28.82 -10.76
CA LEU A 50 8.80 -27.60 -10.15
C LEU A 50 9.62 -27.17 -8.92
N PRO A 51 9.72 -25.87 -8.64
CA PRO A 51 10.37 -25.39 -7.42
C PRO A 51 9.61 -25.87 -6.18
N LEU A 52 10.35 -26.39 -5.20
CA LEU A 52 9.82 -26.86 -3.93
C LEU A 52 10.15 -25.86 -2.81
N TYR A 53 9.31 -25.83 -1.78
CA TYR A 53 9.50 -25.06 -0.57
C TYR A 53 9.39 -25.97 0.65
N GLN A 54 10.33 -25.82 1.59
CA GLN A 54 10.32 -26.53 2.86
C GLN A 54 9.51 -25.70 3.86
N LYS A 55 8.23 -26.05 4.06
CA LYS A 55 7.32 -25.33 4.96
C LYS A 55 7.67 -25.53 6.43
N ASP A 56 8.15 -26.72 6.77
CA ASP A 56 8.69 -27.06 8.08
C ASP A 56 9.69 -28.23 7.98
N LYS A 57 10.19 -28.73 9.11
CA LYS A 57 11.20 -29.80 9.14
C LYS A 57 10.78 -31.07 8.39
N ASN A 58 9.48 -31.37 8.31
CA ASN A 58 8.94 -32.62 7.78
C ASN A 58 8.09 -32.44 6.52
N THR A 59 7.77 -31.19 6.14
CA THR A 59 6.84 -30.89 5.05
C THR A 59 7.53 -30.16 3.90
N ILE A 60 7.58 -30.79 2.73
CA ILE A 60 8.03 -30.19 1.47
C ILE A 60 6.83 -30.14 0.53
N VAL A 61 6.56 -28.97 -0.04
CA VAL A 61 5.46 -28.71 -0.98
C VAL A 61 5.98 -28.02 -2.23
N PRO A 62 5.25 -28.03 -3.36
CA PRO A 62 5.52 -27.09 -4.44
C PRO A 62 5.48 -25.65 -3.89
N ARG A 63 6.46 -24.83 -4.26
CA ARG A 63 6.49 -23.42 -3.86
C ARG A 63 5.29 -22.69 -4.44
N PHE A 64 5.00 -22.93 -5.72
CA PHE A 64 3.93 -22.27 -6.46
C PHE A 64 2.88 -23.27 -6.91
N ASN A 65 1.60 -22.93 -6.74
CA ASN A 65 0.47 -23.66 -7.34
C ASN A 65 -0.38 -22.70 -8.17
N LYS A 66 -0.64 -23.07 -9.43
CA LYS A 66 -1.48 -22.32 -10.36
C LYS A 66 -2.96 -22.53 -10.03
N LEU A 67 -3.72 -21.44 -10.06
CA LEU A 67 -5.17 -21.41 -9.86
C LEU A 67 -5.87 -20.89 -11.13
N ASP A 68 -7.05 -21.44 -11.41
CA ASP A 68 -7.93 -20.88 -12.42
C ASP A 68 -8.59 -19.56 -11.96
N ALA A 69 -9.45 -19.00 -12.81
CA ALA A 69 -10.17 -17.76 -12.53
C ALA A 69 -11.19 -17.88 -11.37
N ALA A 70 -11.68 -19.08 -11.07
CA ALA A 70 -12.59 -19.34 -9.95
C ALA A 70 -11.84 -19.51 -8.61
N GLY A 71 -10.52 -19.74 -8.67
CA GLY A 71 -9.66 -19.92 -7.51
C GLY A 71 -9.36 -21.38 -7.19
N ASP A 72 -9.81 -22.31 -8.04
CA ASP A 72 -9.53 -23.72 -7.89
C ASP A 72 -8.11 -24.03 -8.38
N ALA A 73 -7.42 -24.90 -7.65
CA ALA A 73 -6.10 -25.37 -8.07
C ALA A 73 -6.21 -26.17 -9.36
N LEU A 74 -5.40 -25.83 -10.36
CA LEU A 74 -5.36 -26.62 -11.60
C LEU A 74 -4.95 -28.06 -11.32
N ALA A 75 -5.46 -28.99 -12.13
CA ALA A 75 -5.08 -30.39 -12.08
C ALA A 75 -3.55 -30.59 -12.22
N ALA A 76 -3.02 -31.68 -11.66
CA ALA A 76 -1.58 -31.90 -11.53
C ALA A 76 -0.82 -31.88 -12.88
N ASP A 77 -1.45 -32.36 -13.95
CA ASP A 77 -0.93 -32.31 -15.31
C ASP A 77 -0.89 -30.88 -15.87
N LEU A 78 -1.86 -30.04 -15.50
CA LEU A 78 -1.92 -28.63 -15.92
C LEU A 78 -0.96 -27.72 -15.13
N GLN A 79 -0.53 -28.11 -13.93
CA GLN A 79 0.45 -27.36 -13.13
C GLN A 79 1.81 -27.23 -13.86
N VAL A 80 2.18 -28.26 -14.62
CA VAL A 80 3.47 -28.34 -15.33
C VAL A 80 3.43 -27.82 -16.78
N LEU A 81 2.28 -27.32 -17.23
CA LEU A 81 2.12 -26.75 -18.57
C LEU A 81 2.43 -25.26 -18.61
N THR A 82 3.03 -24.82 -19.70
CA THR A 82 3.28 -23.42 -20.06
C THR A 82 1.99 -22.70 -20.45
N ARG A 83 2.06 -21.38 -20.52
CA ARG A 83 0.89 -20.52 -20.77
C ARG A 83 0.17 -20.78 -22.11
N ASP A 84 0.89 -21.28 -23.11
CA ASP A 84 0.32 -21.65 -24.41
C ASP A 84 -0.58 -22.90 -24.37
N LYS A 85 -0.46 -23.73 -23.32
CA LYS A 85 -1.22 -24.99 -23.16
C LYS A 85 -2.17 -24.99 -21.97
N SER A 86 -1.95 -24.13 -20.99
CA SER A 86 -2.72 -24.04 -19.76
C SER A 86 -2.85 -22.59 -19.37
N ASP A 87 -4.07 -22.15 -19.09
CA ASP A 87 -4.33 -20.79 -18.66
C ASP A 87 -4.59 -20.78 -17.14
N TRP A 88 -3.96 -19.83 -16.45
CA TRP A 88 -4.14 -19.62 -15.01
C TRP A 88 -4.21 -18.14 -14.73
N SER A 89 -5.02 -17.80 -13.74
CA SER A 89 -5.29 -16.42 -13.36
C SER A 89 -4.49 -16.00 -12.14
N CYS A 90 -4.13 -16.96 -11.27
CA CYS A 90 -3.38 -16.69 -10.05
C CYS A 90 -2.39 -17.78 -9.71
N VAL A 91 -1.48 -17.47 -8.79
CA VAL A 91 -0.50 -18.41 -8.22
C VAL A 91 -0.47 -18.23 -6.71
N THR A 92 -0.61 -19.31 -5.95
CA THR A 92 -0.33 -19.31 -4.50
C THR A 92 1.15 -19.54 -4.27
N ASP A 93 1.77 -18.83 -3.33
CA ASP A 93 3.15 -19.00 -2.90
C ASP A 93 3.24 -19.57 -1.48
N ALA A 94 3.73 -20.80 -1.36
CA ALA A 94 3.90 -21.47 -0.06
C ALA A 94 4.96 -20.83 0.83
N SER A 95 5.86 -20.00 0.27
CA SER A 95 6.91 -19.34 1.05
C SER A 95 6.42 -18.14 1.85
N SER A 96 5.36 -17.49 1.38
CA SER A 96 4.74 -16.31 1.99
C SER A 96 3.28 -16.53 2.41
N ASP A 97 2.69 -17.68 2.04
CA ASP A 97 1.26 -17.97 2.13
C ASP A 97 0.38 -16.90 1.41
N LEU A 98 0.94 -16.20 0.42
CA LEU A 98 0.25 -15.19 -0.40
C LEU A 98 -0.33 -15.80 -1.68
N THR A 99 -1.34 -15.13 -2.25
CA THR A 99 -1.85 -15.41 -3.60
C THR A 99 -1.57 -14.21 -4.50
N TRP A 100 -0.91 -14.44 -5.61
CA TRP A 100 -0.55 -13.42 -6.59
C TRP A 100 -1.43 -13.50 -7.81
N GLN A 101 -1.84 -12.34 -8.30
CA GLN A 101 -2.43 -12.22 -9.63
C GLN A 101 -1.37 -12.58 -10.67
N VAL A 102 -1.79 -13.29 -11.72
CA VAL A 102 -0.99 -13.43 -12.92
C VAL A 102 -1.64 -12.60 -14.01
N LEU A 103 -0.85 -11.70 -14.61
CA LEU A 103 -1.31 -10.85 -15.71
C LEU A 103 -1.76 -11.70 -16.89
N GLN A 104 -2.63 -11.13 -17.71
CA GLN A 104 -3.28 -11.79 -18.84
C GLN A 104 -2.85 -11.14 -20.16
N ALA A 105 -3.06 -11.82 -21.30
CA ALA A 105 -2.77 -11.24 -22.61
C ALA A 105 -3.69 -10.06 -22.98
N ASN A 106 -4.90 -10.02 -22.39
CA ASN A 106 -5.93 -9.03 -22.67
C ASN A 106 -6.95 -8.97 -21.50
N GLY A 107 -7.92 -8.06 -21.61
CA GLY A 107 -8.97 -7.85 -20.61
C GLY A 107 -8.54 -6.94 -19.46
N ASP A 108 -9.34 -6.91 -18.39
CA ASP A 108 -9.16 -6.01 -17.24
C ASP A 108 -7.80 -6.16 -16.53
N PHE A 109 -7.16 -7.31 -16.70
CA PHE A 109 -5.90 -7.67 -16.06
C PHE A 109 -4.77 -7.88 -17.08
N ALA A 110 -4.84 -7.19 -18.22
CA ALA A 110 -3.84 -7.30 -19.27
C ALA A 110 -2.45 -6.82 -18.81
N PHE A 111 -1.40 -7.48 -19.28
CA PHE A 111 -0.02 -7.19 -18.88
C PHE A 111 0.51 -5.84 -19.39
N ASP A 112 -0.10 -5.31 -20.46
CA ASP A 112 0.24 -4.04 -21.08
C ASP A 112 -0.59 -2.87 -20.53
N SER A 113 -1.46 -3.14 -19.54
CA SER A 113 -2.22 -2.10 -18.85
C SER A 113 -1.35 -1.30 -17.90
N THR A 114 -1.53 0.02 -17.94
CA THR A 114 -0.87 0.97 -17.06
C THR A 114 -1.91 1.72 -16.24
N TYR A 115 -1.53 2.05 -15.01
CA TYR A 115 -2.41 2.63 -14.02
C TYR A 115 -1.71 3.80 -13.36
N TYR A 116 -2.46 4.84 -13.09
CA TYR A 116 -2.03 5.82 -12.11
C TYR A 116 -2.16 5.26 -10.70
N TRP A 117 -1.34 5.79 -9.79
CA TRP A 117 -1.37 5.35 -8.41
C TRP A 117 -2.53 6.00 -7.66
N GLY A 118 -3.41 5.18 -7.06
CA GLY A 118 -4.58 5.60 -6.28
C GLY A 118 -5.59 6.46 -7.05
N ASP A 119 -6.66 6.88 -6.39
CA ASP A 119 -7.57 7.88 -6.94
C ASP A 119 -6.87 9.26 -7.12
N ARG A 120 -6.80 9.78 -8.35
CA ARG A 120 -5.87 10.86 -8.77
C ARG A 120 -6.36 12.28 -8.63
N THR A 121 -7.39 12.45 -7.84
CA THR A 121 -8.49 13.27 -8.36
C THR A 121 -8.28 14.76 -7.94
N LEU A 122 -7.13 15.04 -7.29
CA LEU A 122 -6.62 16.33 -6.82
C LEU A 122 -5.59 17.04 -7.72
N ASN A 123 -5.11 16.49 -8.85
CA ASN A 123 -4.25 17.25 -9.78
C ASN A 123 -4.04 16.55 -11.14
N HIS A 124 -4.77 17.03 -12.15
CA HIS A 124 -4.67 16.60 -13.55
C HIS A 124 -3.51 17.29 -14.28
N ARG A 125 -2.28 16.88 -14.00
CA ARG A 125 -1.23 16.99 -15.03
C ARG A 125 -0.96 15.61 -15.55
N ASP A 126 -1.71 15.24 -16.58
CA ASP A 126 -1.46 14.00 -17.31
C ASP A 126 -0.18 14.20 -18.11
N TYR A 127 0.95 13.81 -17.52
CA TYR A 127 2.21 13.69 -18.23
C TYR A 127 2.06 12.70 -19.40
N MET A 128 1.41 11.56 -19.12
CA MET A 128 1.04 10.54 -20.09
C MET A 128 -0.28 9.89 -19.66
N PRO A 129 -1.23 9.58 -20.57
CA PRO A 129 -2.45 8.87 -20.23
C PRO A 129 -2.16 7.44 -19.75
N ALA A 130 -2.76 7.03 -18.63
CA ALA A 130 -2.89 5.61 -18.31
C ALA A 130 -3.79 4.92 -19.34
N SER A 131 -3.54 3.64 -19.59
CA SER A 131 -4.27 2.84 -20.57
C SER A 131 -4.57 1.48 -19.98
N CYS A 132 -5.85 1.12 -19.90
CA CYS A 132 -6.34 -0.14 -19.36
C CYS A 132 -7.70 -0.48 -19.98
N ALA A 133 -8.19 -1.70 -19.77
CA ALA A 133 -9.48 -2.15 -20.28
C ALA A 133 -10.65 -1.96 -19.29
N LEU A 134 -10.40 -1.37 -18.12
CA LEU A 134 -11.41 -1.18 -17.08
C LEU A 134 -12.55 -0.27 -17.57
N ASP A 135 -13.78 -0.56 -17.15
CA ASP A 135 -14.94 0.33 -17.36
C ASP A 135 -14.95 1.53 -16.37
N LYS A 136 -13.76 1.98 -15.97
CA LYS A 136 -13.51 3.08 -15.02
C LYS A 136 -12.17 3.74 -15.35
N ASP A 137 -11.86 4.84 -14.68
CA ASP A 137 -10.53 5.48 -14.77
C ASP A 137 -9.41 4.48 -14.45
N CYS A 138 -8.35 4.48 -15.26
CA CYS A 138 -7.20 3.59 -15.12
C CYS A 138 -6.30 4.00 -13.93
N ASN A 139 -6.74 3.62 -12.74
CA ASN A 139 -5.99 3.79 -11.50
C ASN A 139 -6.02 2.53 -10.63
N THR A 140 -5.08 2.43 -9.68
CA THR A 140 -4.93 1.23 -8.85
C THR A 140 -6.12 0.98 -7.91
N ASP A 141 -6.84 2.02 -7.47
CA ASP A 141 -8.00 1.86 -6.59
C ASP A 141 -9.17 1.18 -7.34
N ASN A 142 -9.42 1.59 -8.59
CA ASN A 142 -10.41 0.96 -9.48
C ASN A 142 -9.99 -0.46 -9.89
N LEU A 143 -8.70 -0.69 -10.17
CA LEU A 143 -8.18 -2.03 -10.47
C LEU A 143 -8.44 -3.00 -9.30
N VAL A 144 -8.16 -2.56 -8.07
CA VAL A 144 -8.42 -3.32 -6.85
C VAL A 144 -9.92 -3.56 -6.65
N GLU A 145 -10.75 -2.54 -6.86
CA GLU A 145 -12.21 -2.66 -6.75
C GLU A 145 -12.76 -3.70 -7.73
N ILE A 146 -12.33 -3.64 -8.99
CA ILE A 146 -12.78 -4.56 -10.05
C ILE A 146 -12.34 -5.99 -9.75
N ALA A 147 -11.08 -6.22 -9.36
CA ALA A 147 -10.60 -7.55 -8.99
C ALA A 147 -11.42 -8.17 -7.84
N ASN A 148 -11.76 -7.37 -6.83
CA ASN A 148 -12.57 -7.80 -5.69
C ASN A 148 -14.04 -8.02 -6.05
N ALA A 149 -14.61 -7.18 -6.91
CA ALA A 149 -15.98 -7.33 -7.40
C ALA A 149 -16.16 -8.58 -8.27
N GLN A 150 -15.18 -8.86 -9.13
CA GLN A 150 -15.14 -10.05 -9.97
C GLN A 150 -14.79 -11.32 -9.19
N LYS A 151 -14.34 -11.19 -7.94
CA LYS A 151 -13.80 -12.28 -7.13
C LYS A 151 -12.69 -13.03 -7.86
N LEU A 152 -11.74 -12.30 -8.45
CA LEU A 152 -10.64 -12.89 -9.21
C LEU A 152 -9.98 -14.01 -8.38
N CYS A 153 -9.95 -15.24 -8.91
CA CYS A 153 -9.44 -16.43 -8.23
C CYS A 153 -10.14 -16.73 -6.89
N GLY A 154 -11.43 -16.41 -6.80
CA GLY A 154 -12.26 -16.63 -5.60
C GLY A 154 -11.97 -15.68 -4.44
N LYS A 155 -11.10 -14.67 -4.61
CA LYS A 155 -10.65 -13.76 -3.55
C LYS A 155 -11.37 -12.42 -3.58
N THR A 156 -11.55 -11.81 -2.42
CA THR A 156 -12.20 -10.49 -2.24
C THR A 156 -11.36 -9.52 -1.40
N ASP A 157 -10.10 -9.86 -1.19
CA ASP A 157 -9.12 -9.11 -0.41
C ASP A 157 -7.90 -8.71 -1.24
N TRP A 158 -8.07 -8.60 -2.56
CA TRP A 158 -7.05 -8.09 -3.47
C TRP A 158 -6.65 -6.67 -3.08
N ARG A 159 -5.36 -6.38 -3.20
CA ARG A 159 -4.75 -5.09 -2.92
C ARG A 159 -3.43 -4.95 -3.68
N MET A 160 -2.90 -3.73 -3.70
CA MET A 160 -1.53 -3.49 -4.12
C MET A 160 -0.54 -4.15 -3.13
N PRO A 161 0.56 -4.73 -3.61
CA PRO A 161 1.60 -5.35 -2.79
C PRO A 161 2.53 -4.31 -2.13
N THR A 162 3.10 -4.66 -0.98
CA THR A 162 4.24 -3.94 -0.38
C THR A 162 5.55 -4.29 -1.13
N ARG A 163 6.64 -3.57 -0.87
CA ARG A 163 7.97 -3.97 -1.39
C ARG A 163 8.42 -5.30 -0.81
N ASN A 164 8.18 -5.53 0.47
CA ASN A 164 8.54 -6.78 1.14
C ASN A 164 7.76 -7.98 0.56
N GLU A 165 6.52 -7.78 0.13
CA GLU A 165 5.76 -8.83 -0.57
C GLU A 165 6.36 -9.09 -1.96
N TRP A 166 6.64 -8.05 -2.75
CA TRP A 166 7.33 -8.22 -4.04
C TRP A 166 8.63 -9.04 -3.89
N LYS A 167 9.44 -8.74 -2.87
CA LYS A 167 10.68 -9.47 -2.57
C LYS A 167 10.47 -10.97 -2.27
N THR A 168 9.25 -11.42 -1.96
CA THR A 168 8.97 -12.86 -1.78
C THR A 168 8.97 -13.63 -3.08
N ILE A 169 8.72 -12.99 -4.22
CA ILE A 169 8.66 -13.64 -5.54
C ILE A 169 9.75 -13.17 -6.51
N LEU A 170 10.51 -12.14 -6.13
CA LEU A 170 11.65 -11.65 -6.92
C LEU A 170 12.98 -12.21 -6.41
N THR A 171 13.84 -12.68 -7.32
CA THR A 171 15.16 -13.24 -6.96
C THR A 171 16.25 -12.87 -7.97
N THR A 172 17.46 -12.62 -7.48
CA THR A 172 18.59 -12.18 -8.30
C THR A 172 19.07 -13.30 -9.23
N GLU A 173 18.86 -14.56 -8.86
CA GLU A 173 19.24 -15.72 -9.66
C GLU A 173 18.44 -15.83 -10.96
N MET A 174 17.24 -15.25 -11.01
CA MET A 174 16.38 -15.27 -12.20
C MET A 174 16.60 -14.06 -13.11
N LEU A 175 17.31 -13.03 -12.63
CA LEU A 175 17.66 -11.85 -13.40
C LEU A 175 18.67 -12.19 -14.50
N ASN A 176 18.43 -11.70 -15.73
CA ASN A 176 19.42 -11.72 -16.79
C ASN A 176 19.30 -10.48 -17.68
N ASP A 177 20.14 -9.48 -17.41
CA ASP A 177 20.10 -8.20 -18.12
C ASP A 177 20.42 -8.34 -19.61
N GLU A 178 21.38 -9.20 -19.98
CA GLU A 178 21.76 -9.44 -21.38
C GLU A 178 20.60 -9.99 -22.20
N LYS A 179 19.76 -10.83 -21.59
CA LYS A 179 18.59 -11.46 -22.21
C LYS A 179 17.30 -10.71 -21.92
N ARG A 180 17.36 -9.57 -21.22
CA ARG A 180 16.19 -8.78 -20.78
C ARG A 180 15.17 -9.62 -20.01
N GLN A 181 15.63 -10.37 -19.01
CA GLN A 181 14.80 -11.27 -18.20
C GLN A 181 14.67 -10.70 -16.80
N SER A 182 13.42 -10.51 -16.36
CA SER A 182 13.08 -9.95 -15.07
C SER A 182 13.42 -10.92 -13.93
N PRO A 183 13.64 -10.43 -12.71
CA PRO A 183 14.08 -11.23 -11.57
C PRO A 183 12.93 -12.07 -10.98
N ILE A 184 12.17 -12.82 -11.78
CA ILE A 184 10.96 -13.53 -11.35
C ILE A 184 10.81 -14.87 -12.06
N ASP A 185 10.02 -15.78 -11.49
CA ASP A 185 9.76 -17.09 -12.07
C ASP A 185 8.75 -17.01 -13.22
N ARG A 186 9.28 -16.92 -14.43
CA ARG A 186 8.52 -16.68 -15.67
C ARG A 186 7.64 -17.85 -16.09
N PHE A 187 7.89 -19.03 -15.56
CA PHE A 187 7.00 -20.16 -15.79
C PHE A 187 5.65 -19.95 -15.09
N PHE A 188 5.63 -19.26 -13.95
CA PHE A 188 4.42 -18.91 -13.21
C PHE A 188 3.92 -17.48 -13.51
N PHE A 189 4.84 -16.57 -13.89
CA PHE A 189 4.57 -15.17 -14.21
C PHE A 189 5.00 -14.81 -15.65
N PRO A 190 4.37 -15.38 -16.69
CA PRO A 190 4.89 -15.39 -18.06
C PRO A 190 4.92 -14.01 -18.73
N TYR A 191 4.14 -13.04 -18.25
CA TYR A 191 4.06 -11.72 -18.87
C TYR A 191 4.91 -10.64 -18.19
N LEU A 192 5.59 -10.95 -17.08
CA LEU A 192 6.38 -9.93 -16.38
C LEU A 192 7.67 -9.58 -17.14
N ASP A 193 8.26 -10.53 -17.86
CA ASP A 193 9.40 -10.31 -18.77
C ASP A 193 9.09 -9.35 -19.92
N ALA A 194 7.84 -9.31 -20.39
CA ALA A 194 7.41 -8.32 -21.37
C ALA A 194 7.67 -6.90 -20.86
N ASN A 195 7.66 -6.72 -19.54
CA ASN A 195 7.84 -5.47 -18.84
C ASN A 195 9.21 -5.44 -18.11
N TYR A 196 10.23 -6.09 -18.69
CA TYR A 196 11.61 -5.98 -18.20
C TYR A 196 12.06 -4.52 -18.13
N ASP A 197 12.70 -4.18 -17.01
CA ASP A 197 13.17 -2.83 -16.70
C ASP A 197 12.03 -1.78 -16.66
N GLU A 198 10.80 -2.23 -16.39
CA GLU A 198 9.67 -1.35 -16.10
C GLU A 198 9.35 -1.34 -14.60
N ALA A 199 8.69 -0.27 -14.16
CA ALA A 199 8.28 -0.09 -12.78
C ALA A 199 6.83 -0.56 -12.55
N TYR A 200 6.64 -1.28 -11.45
CA TYR A 200 5.34 -1.70 -10.92
C TYR A 200 5.02 -0.96 -9.65
N TRP A 201 3.77 -0.53 -9.48
CA TRP A 201 3.34 0.13 -8.27
C TRP A 201 3.37 -0.78 -7.03
N THR A 202 3.72 -0.18 -5.90
CA THR A 202 3.54 -0.76 -4.56
C THR A 202 2.36 -0.08 -3.87
N ASN A 203 1.99 -0.53 -2.67
CA ASN A 203 0.95 0.11 -1.85
C ASN A 203 1.44 1.31 -1.03
N HIS A 204 2.68 1.75 -1.19
CA HIS A 204 3.28 2.76 -0.32
C HIS A 204 3.19 4.17 -0.94
N PHE A 205 2.36 5.03 -0.34
CA PHE A 205 2.31 6.46 -0.61
C PHE A 205 3.31 7.23 0.25
N THR A 206 3.95 8.24 -0.32
CA THR A 206 4.86 9.14 0.38
C THR A 206 4.72 10.58 -0.12
N VAL A 207 5.19 11.53 0.68
CA VAL A 207 5.16 12.97 0.35
C VAL A 207 6.52 13.57 0.63
N TYR A 208 7.12 14.14 -0.42
CA TYR A 208 8.35 14.92 -0.34
C TYR A 208 8.07 16.37 0.02
N LEU A 209 8.99 16.98 0.77
CA LEU A 209 8.85 18.37 1.25
C LEU A 209 8.70 19.39 0.12
N ASN A 210 9.44 19.21 -0.97
CA ASN A 210 9.49 20.13 -2.11
C ASN A 210 8.90 19.50 -3.39
N GLY A 211 8.20 18.37 -3.28
CA GLY A 211 7.97 17.48 -4.43
C GLY A 211 9.24 16.70 -4.80
N HIS A 212 9.08 15.69 -5.64
CA HIS A 212 10.19 14.91 -6.18
C HIS A 212 10.58 15.52 -7.54
N GLU A 213 11.44 16.54 -7.51
CA GLU A 213 12.05 17.09 -8.73
C GLU A 213 13.35 16.33 -9.03
N GLY A 214 13.41 15.70 -10.20
CA GLY A 214 14.66 15.18 -10.73
C GLY A 214 15.66 16.30 -11.05
N PRO A 215 16.94 15.98 -11.27
CA PRO A 215 17.99 16.96 -11.57
C PRO A 215 17.70 17.86 -12.79
N ASP A 216 16.77 17.45 -13.66
CA ASP A 216 16.41 18.17 -14.89
C ASP A 216 15.28 19.20 -14.72
N GLY A 217 14.72 19.37 -13.50
CA GLY A 217 13.64 20.33 -13.22
C GLY A 217 12.26 19.88 -13.72
N ASP A 218 11.25 20.09 -12.86
CA ASP A 218 9.79 20.10 -13.07
C ASP A 218 9.03 19.01 -13.86
N TRP A 219 9.65 17.99 -14.44
CA TRP A 219 8.97 17.23 -15.51
C TRP A 219 7.89 16.20 -15.10
N GLN A 220 7.72 15.87 -13.81
CA GLN A 220 6.85 14.73 -13.38
C GLN A 220 5.68 15.13 -12.48
N GLY A 221 5.51 16.41 -12.17
CA GLY A 221 4.28 16.95 -11.57
C GLY A 221 3.91 16.47 -10.16
N SER A 222 4.83 15.85 -9.41
CA SER A 222 4.58 15.59 -7.99
C SER A 222 4.65 16.88 -7.18
N ASN A 223 3.77 16.99 -6.20
CA ASN A 223 3.69 18.12 -5.29
C ASN A 223 2.99 17.67 -4.00
N LYS A 224 2.83 18.57 -3.04
CA LYS A 224 2.20 18.27 -1.73
C LYS A 224 0.79 17.65 -1.78
N THR A 225 0.06 17.73 -2.90
CA THR A 225 -1.27 17.12 -3.07
C THR A 225 -1.30 15.93 -4.02
N VAL A 226 -0.35 15.82 -4.95
CA VAL A 226 -0.17 14.64 -5.83
C VAL A 226 0.55 13.53 -5.07
N GLY A 227 1.59 13.90 -4.31
CA GLY A 227 2.49 12.97 -3.65
C GLY A 227 3.27 12.10 -4.63
N ASP A 228 3.96 11.11 -4.06
CA ASP A 228 4.73 10.12 -4.79
C ASP A 228 4.38 8.74 -4.22
N ALA A 229 4.60 7.69 -5.00
CA ALA A 229 4.44 6.32 -4.53
C ALA A 229 5.68 5.49 -4.86
N LEU A 230 5.98 4.50 -4.01
CA LEU A 230 7.11 3.62 -4.25
C LEU A 230 6.75 2.61 -5.33
N VAL A 231 7.77 2.23 -6.11
CA VAL A 231 7.69 1.25 -7.19
C VAL A 231 8.61 0.08 -6.91
N MET A 232 8.40 -1.02 -7.64
CA MET A 232 9.31 -2.14 -7.77
C MET A 232 9.73 -2.26 -9.24
N TRP A 233 11.04 -2.20 -9.53
CA TRP A 233 11.57 -2.35 -10.89
C TRP A 233 11.71 -3.82 -11.27
N MET A 234 11.30 -4.20 -12.47
CA MET A 234 11.47 -5.56 -13.00
C MET A 234 12.80 -5.72 -13.75
N GLY A 235 13.88 -5.25 -13.13
CA GLY A 235 15.25 -5.27 -13.64
C GLY A 235 16.26 -5.38 -12.50
N SER A 236 17.54 -5.13 -12.75
CA SER A 236 18.61 -5.23 -11.74
C SER A 236 18.39 -4.35 -10.51
N ASP A 237 17.64 -3.27 -10.67
CA ASP A 237 17.37 -2.32 -9.61
C ASP A 237 16.48 -2.87 -8.49
N PHE A 238 15.72 -3.96 -8.72
CA PHE A 238 14.77 -4.54 -7.75
C PHE A 238 15.36 -4.81 -6.35
N ALA A 239 16.67 -5.05 -6.30
CA ALA A 239 17.41 -5.33 -5.09
C ALA A 239 17.80 -4.06 -4.28
N TYR A 240 17.63 -2.85 -4.82
CA TYR A 240 17.90 -1.62 -4.08
C TYR A 240 16.82 -1.35 -3.02
N GLU A 241 17.24 -1.32 -1.76
CA GLU A 241 16.32 -1.14 -0.61
C GLU A 241 15.60 0.22 -0.59
N LYS A 242 16.14 1.23 -1.28
CA LYS A 242 15.65 2.62 -1.27
C LYS A 242 15.46 3.16 -2.68
N MET A 243 14.64 2.48 -3.47
CA MET A 243 14.20 3.00 -4.75
C MET A 243 13.51 4.35 -4.59
N SER A 244 13.89 5.31 -5.44
CA SER A 244 13.18 6.58 -5.48
C SER A 244 11.73 6.35 -5.89
N PRO A 245 10.77 6.94 -5.16
CA PRO A 245 9.38 6.90 -5.53
C PRO A 245 9.16 7.66 -6.84
N ARG A 246 8.01 7.40 -7.44
CA ARG A 246 7.56 8.05 -8.67
C ARG A 246 6.33 8.87 -8.38
N SER A 247 6.21 9.97 -9.11
CA SER A 247 5.01 10.79 -9.07
C SER A 247 3.77 9.93 -9.34
N THR A 248 2.73 10.07 -8.53
CA THR A 248 1.46 9.34 -8.73
C THR A 248 0.74 9.72 -10.03
N ASN A 249 1.22 10.78 -10.71
CA ASN A 249 0.77 11.21 -12.03
C ASN A 249 1.42 10.49 -13.21
N GLU A 250 2.42 9.63 -12.99
CA GLU A 250 3.00 8.82 -14.06
C GLU A 250 2.31 7.45 -14.11
N PRO A 251 1.72 7.03 -15.25
CA PRO A 251 1.13 5.71 -15.32
C PRO A 251 2.23 4.63 -15.28
N ARG A 252 2.06 3.62 -14.42
CA ARG A 252 2.97 2.47 -14.27
C ARG A 252 2.19 1.16 -14.24
N PHE A 253 2.89 0.03 -14.32
CA PHE A 253 2.27 -1.28 -14.25
C PHE A 253 1.79 -1.59 -12.83
N ALA A 254 0.84 -2.52 -12.71
CA ALA A 254 0.34 -2.98 -11.42
C ALA A 254 0.11 -4.49 -11.46
N MET A 255 0.33 -5.14 -10.32
CA MET A 255 0.01 -6.55 -10.09
C MET A 255 -0.51 -6.67 -8.66
N LEU A 256 -1.60 -7.41 -8.48
CA LEU A 256 -2.27 -7.50 -7.20
C LEU A 256 -1.82 -8.72 -6.39
N VAL A 257 -1.98 -8.61 -5.08
CA VAL A 257 -1.74 -9.69 -4.12
C VAL A 257 -2.92 -9.83 -3.16
N SER A 258 -3.15 -11.02 -2.65
CA SER A 258 -4.17 -11.40 -1.66
C SER A 258 -3.51 -12.23 -0.56
N GLY A 259 -4.01 -12.11 0.68
CA GLY A 259 -3.44 -12.73 1.88
C GLY A 259 -2.91 -11.74 2.92
N ALA A 260 -2.32 -12.29 3.98
CA ALA A 260 -1.82 -11.51 5.12
C ALA A 260 -0.75 -10.50 4.68
N VAL A 261 -0.88 -9.25 5.11
CA VAL A 261 0.06 -8.19 4.72
C VAL A 261 1.44 -8.46 5.32
N ILE A 262 2.47 -8.48 4.48
CA ILE A 262 3.88 -8.42 4.92
C ILE A 262 4.31 -6.95 4.80
N PRO A 263 4.30 -6.18 5.90
CA PRO A 263 4.47 -4.73 5.82
C PRO A 263 5.90 -4.36 5.42
N ASP A 264 6.05 -3.24 4.72
CA ASP A 264 7.36 -2.59 4.56
C ASP A 264 7.85 -2.06 5.90
N GLU A 265 9.16 -2.02 6.13
CA GLU A 265 9.68 -1.35 7.32
C GLU A 265 9.34 0.14 7.28
N SER A 266 8.95 0.71 8.42
CA SER A 266 8.72 2.15 8.53
C SER A 266 10.05 2.88 8.52
N ASP A 267 10.58 3.16 7.33
CA ASP A 267 11.93 3.74 7.15
C ASP A 267 12.09 5.16 7.75
N ASN A 268 11.00 5.78 8.23
CA ASN A 268 10.95 7.18 8.66
C ASN A 268 10.15 7.46 9.94
N SER A 269 9.79 6.45 10.75
CA SER A 269 9.05 6.71 11.99
C SER A 269 9.88 7.54 12.98
N THR A 270 9.26 8.52 13.63
CA THR A 270 9.93 9.40 14.61
C THR A 270 9.64 9.06 16.05
N GLY A 271 8.71 8.12 16.33
CA GLY A 271 8.21 7.91 17.68
C GLY A 271 7.54 9.16 18.26
N GLU A 272 7.53 9.32 19.57
CA GLU A 272 6.87 10.43 20.28
C GLU A 272 7.39 11.82 19.84
N ILE A 273 6.47 12.76 19.61
CA ILE A 273 6.83 14.17 19.44
C ILE A 273 7.19 14.77 20.81
N THR A 274 8.48 15.08 20.98
CA THR A 274 9.01 15.68 22.21
C THR A 274 8.80 17.19 22.29
N ALA A 275 8.53 17.85 21.16
CA ALA A 275 8.21 19.28 21.13
C ALA A 275 6.83 19.55 21.74
N GLN A 276 6.68 20.70 22.41
CA GLN A 276 5.41 21.06 23.03
C GLN A 276 4.34 21.40 21.98
N LEU A 277 3.29 20.59 21.90
CA LEU A 277 2.16 20.78 20.98
C LEU A 277 1.06 21.58 21.67
N LYS A 278 1.04 22.90 21.43
CA LYS A 278 0.02 23.79 22.00
C LYS A 278 -1.29 23.66 21.25
N SER A 279 -2.39 23.45 21.98
CA SER A 279 -3.75 23.45 21.44
C SER A 279 -4.05 24.75 20.69
N GLU A 280 -4.91 24.64 19.68
CA GLU A 280 -5.37 25.78 18.89
C GLU A 280 -6.34 26.64 19.69
N ILE A 281 -6.16 27.96 19.66
CA ILE A 281 -7.06 28.92 20.30
C ILE A 281 -8.16 29.29 19.29
N ASN A 282 -9.40 28.93 19.58
CA ASN A 282 -10.56 29.35 18.79
C ASN A 282 -11.64 30.01 19.66
N LYS A 283 -11.62 31.35 19.67
CA LYS A 283 -12.60 32.18 20.38
C LYS A 283 -13.95 32.29 19.64
N ALA A 284 -13.98 32.06 18.33
CA ALA A 284 -15.16 32.20 17.50
C ALA A 284 -16.03 30.92 17.46
N GLY A 285 -15.46 29.77 17.85
CA GLY A 285 -16.14 28.47 17.81
C GLY A 285 -16.48 27.99 16.39
N ASP A 286 -15.69 28.42 15.39
CA ASP A 286 -15.89 28.14 13.97
C ASP A 286 -14.89 27.11 13.40
N GLU A 287 -14.23 26.33 14.26
CA GLU A 287 -13.18 25.38 13.86
C GLU A 287 -13.72 24.33 12.88
N ASP A 288 -14.94 23.85 13.09
CA ASP A 288 -15.59 22.89 12.20
C ASP A 288 -15.88 23.46 10.80
N LYS A 289 -15.94 24.79 10.63
CA LYS A 289 -16.06 25.42 9.30
C LYS A 289 -14.71 25.58 8.62
N ASN A 290 -13.64 25.62 9.40
CA ASN A 290 -12.29 25.95 8.95
C ASN A 290 -11.31 24.76 9.00
N TRP A 291 -11.78 23.55 9.30
CA TRP A 291 -10.96 22.36 9.53
C TRP A 291 -9.96 22.06 8.40
N LYS A 292 -10.32 22.36 7.14
CA LYS A 292 -9.48 22.17 5.94
C LYS A 292 -8.18 22.98 5.96
N LYS A 293 -8.06 23.98 6.85
CA LYS A 293 -6.81 24.73 7.07
C LYS A 293 -5.75 23.91 7.81
N ARG A 294 -6.20 22.94 8.60
CA ARG A 294 -5.37 22.13 9.50
C ARG A 294 -5.25 20.70 9.02
N PHE A 295 -6.37 20.09 8.64
CA PHE A 295 -6.43 18.66 8.37
C PHE A 295 -6.67 18.31 6.90
N ILE A 296 -6.23 17.12 6.53
CA ILE A 296 -6.47 16.49 5.23
C ILE A 296 -6.97 15.07 5.49
N LYS A 297 -8.09 14.69 4.87
CA LYS A 297 -8.59 13.31 4.85
C LYS A 297 -7.76 12.47 3.90
N ASN A 298 -7.37 11.29 4.34
CA ASN A 298 -6.59 10.34 3.56
C ASN A 298 -7.32 9.01 3.34
N GLY A 299 -7.01 8.35 2.23
CA GLY A 299 -7.44 7.01 1.87
C GLY A 299 -6.65 5.91 2.56
N LYS A 300 -6.98 4.65 2.23
CA LYS A 300 -6.45 3.46 2.92
C LYS A 300 -4.94 3.27 2.81
N ALA A 301 -4.29 3.83 1.79
CA ALA A 301 -2.84 3.78 1.60
C ALA A 301 -2.13 5.07 2.06
N GLY A 302 -2.85 6.01 2.69
CA GLY A 302 -2.28 7.24 3.25
C GLY A 302 -2.28 8.44 2.30
N GLN A 303 -2.82 8.26 1.10
CA GLN A 303 -2.95 9.32 0.10
C GLN A 303 -4.06 10.31 0.43
N ALA A 304 -3.84 11.59 0.14
CA ALA A 304 -4.88 12.60 0.32
C ALA A 304 -6.08 12.31 -0.61
N LEU A 305 -7.28 12.28 -0.05
CA LEU A 305 -8.51 12.10 -0.84
C LEU A 305 -8.82 13.39 -1.61
N ARG A 306 -9.34 13.29 -2.83
CA ARG A 306 -9.80 14.49 -3.57
C ARG A 306 -10.92 15.20 -2.87
N ASP A 307 -12.01 14.48 -2.66
CA ASP A 307 -13.18 15.06 -2.07
C ASP A 307 -12.99 15.04 -0.55
N GLN A 308 -12.51 16.18 -0.05
CA GLN A 308 -12.35 16.42 1.37
C GLN A 308 -13.70 16.50 2.10
N ASP A 309 -14.83 16.49 1.41
CA ASP A 309 -16.18 16.46 1.98
C ASP A 309 -16.77 15.04 2.07
N LEU A 310 -16.04 13.99 1.63
CA LEU A 310 -16.47 12.60 1.80
C LEU A 310 -16.80 12.23 3.24
N GLU A 311 -17.88 11.47 3.42
CA GLU A 311 -18.29 10.98 4.75
C GLU A 311 -17.37 9.87 5.29
N GLN A 312 -16.65 9.18 4.40
CA GLN A 312 -15.80 8.04 4.74
C GLN A 312 -14.36 8.29 4.28
N TRP A 313 -13.42 8.06 5.19
CA TRP A 313 -11.97 8.14 4.95
C TRP A 313 -11.24 7.29 6.00
N ALA A 314 -9.96 6.99 5.78
CA ALA A 314 -9.21 6.04 6.62
C ALA A 314 -8.46 6.71 7.78
N CYS A 315 -7.78 7.83 7.53
CA CYS A 315 -7.07 8.59 8.56
C CYS A 315 -6.94 10.07 8.19
N THR A 316 -6.51 10.87 9.15
CA THR A 316 -6.47 12.33 9.05
C THR A 316 -5.04 12.84 9.22
N SER A 317 -4.50 13.57 8.24
CA SER A 317 -3.24 14.33 8.40
C SER A 317 -3.46 15.60 9.20
N ASP A 318 -2.52 15.95 10.09
CA ASP A 318 -2.50 17.23 10.82
C ASP A 318 -1.27 18.06 10.41
N SER A 319 -1.51 19.26 9.88
CA SER A 319 -0.47 20.18 9.40
C SER A 319 -0.30 21.43 10.28
N PHE A 320 -1.05 21.54 11.38
CA PHE A 320 -1.02 22.73 12.25
C PHE A 320 0.35 22.94 12.90
N PHE A 321 1.04 21.86 13.25
CA PHE A 321 2.31 21.90 13.98
C PHE A 321 3.54 22.02 13.09
N LYS A 322 3.40 22.33 11.79
CA LYS A 322 4.53 22.41 10.84
C LYS A 322 5.65 23.39 11.25
N SER A 323 5.34 24.42 12.04
CA SER A 323 6.33 25.38 12.55
C SER A 323 7.06 24.88 13.80
N VAL A 324 6.46 23.94 14.54
CA VAL A 324 6.99 23.38 15.78
C VAL A 324 7.79 22.11 15.50
N VAL A 325 7.26 21.25 14.64
CA VAL A 325 7.89 20.02 14.15
C VAL A 325 7.98 20.06 12.63
N PRO A 326 8.94 20.82 12.08
CA PRO A 326 9.12 20.89 10.64
C PRO A 326 9.46 19.51 10.10
N ASN A 327 8.99 19.23 8.89
CA ASN A 327 9.26 17.97 8.19
C ASN A 327 8.66 16.72 8.86
N THR A 328 7.68 16.87 9.76
CA THR A 328 6.97 15.73 10.34
C THR A 328 5.59 15.57 9.69
N ASN A 329 5.25 14.34 9.29
CA ASN A 329 3.90 13.90 9.00
C ASN A 329 3.25 13.42 10.29
N ILE A 330 2.08 13.95 10.61
CA ILE A 330 1.26 13.52 11.75
C ILE A 330 -0.04 12.98 11.20
N LEU A 331 -0.34 11.72 11.52
CA LEU A 331 -1.57 11.04 11.13
C LEU A 331 -2.36 10.62 12.37
N TRP A 332 -3.66 10.86 12.33
CA TRP A 332 -4.62 10.44 13.34
C TRP A 332 -5.54 9.36 12.78
N GLN A 333 -5.68 8.29 13.55
CA GLN A 333 -6.58 7.19 13.22
C GLN A 333 -8.03 7.64 13.37
N ARG A 334 -8.90 7.21 12.45
CA ARG A 334 -10.36 7.25 12.61
C ARG A 334 -10.85 6.09 13.47
N ILE A 335 -11.83 6.35 14.34
CA ILE A 335 -12.34 5.38 15.32
C ILE A 335 -13.83 5.10 15.10
N ASP A 336 -14.31 3.96 15.58
CA ASP A 336 -15.75 3.70 15.73
C ASP A 336 -16.19 4.10 17.14
N LYS A 337 -17.21 4.97 17.26
CA LYS A 337 -17.80 5.37 18.54
C LYS A 337 -18.33 4.21 19.37
N LYS A 338 -18.72 3.12 18.69
CA LYS A 338 -19.28 1.92 19.30
C LYS A 338 -18.23 0.85 19.60
N ALA A 339 -16.96 1.11 19.28
CA ALA A 339 -15.87 0.18 19.59
C ALA A 339 -15.82 -0.11 21.10
N PRO A 340 -15.51 -1.36 21.49
CA PRO A 340 -15.42 -1.73 22.90
C PRO A 340 -14.29 -0.96 23.59
N LEU A 341 -14.53 -0.61 24.86
CA LEU A 341 -13.50 -0.01 25.71
C LEU A 341 -12.41 -1.04 26.04
N MET A 342 -11.17 -0.58 26.06
CA MET A 342 -9.97 -1.41 26.18
C MET A 342 -9.21 -1.09 27.47
N THR A 343 -8.66 -2.13 28.11
CA THR A 343 -7.57 -1.94 29.10
C THR A 343 -6.32 -1.39 28.41
N LEU A 344 -5.33 -0.93 29.17
CA LEU A 344 -4.09 -0.43 28.56
C LEU A 344 -3.38 -1.51 27.73
N GLU A 345 -3.33 -2.75 28.23
CA GLU A 345 -2.74 -3.89 27.51
C GLU A 345 -3.50 -4.18 26.21
N GLN A 346 -4.84 -4.16 26.25
CA GLN A 346 -5.66 -4.33 25.06
C GLN A 346 -5.45 -3.20 24.04
N ALA A 347 -5.27 -1.97 24.51
CA ALA A 347 -5.00 -0.81 23.66
C ALA A 347 -3.63 -0.92 22.95
N GLN A 348 -2.61 -1.42 23.65
CA GLN A 348 -1.29 -1.70 23.07
C GLN A 348 -1.34 -2.85 22.06
N ALA A 349 -2.10 -3.91 22.35
CA ALA A 349 -2.33 -5.01 21.41
C ALA A 349 -3.09 -4.54 20.17
N TYR A 350 -4.09 -3.67 20.34
CA TYR A 350 -4.83 -3.06 19.24
C TYR A 350 -3.91 -2.27 18.29
N ALA A 351 -2.96 -1.48 18.83
CA ALA A 351 -1.98 -0.80 18.00
C ALA A 351 -1.16 -1.76 17.13
N LYS A 352 -0.74 -2.91 17.68
CA LYS A 352 -0.05 -3.96 16.91
C LYS A 352 -0.92 -4.52 15.80
N THR A 353 -2.20 -4.77 16.05
CA THR A 353 -3.14 -5.22 15.02
C THR A 353 -3.31 -4.18 13.91
N VAL A 354 -3.47 -2.90 14.25
CA VAL A 354 -3.55 -1.82 13.25
C VAL A 354 -2.27 -1.74 12.41
N ASN A 355 -1.10 -1.97 13.02
CA ASN A 355 0.17 -2.01 12.30
C ASN A 355 0.27 -3.18 11.31
N THR A 356 -0.27 -4.36 11.64
CA THR A 356 -0.37 -5.48 10.68
C THR A 356 -1.33 -5.20 9.53
N GLN A 357 -2.34 -4.34 9.73
CA GLN A 357 -3.29 -3.94 8.69
C GLN A 357 -2.76 -2.81 7.81
N THR A 358 -1.61 -2.24 8.15
CA THR A 358 -0.99 -1.10 7.45
C THR A 358 -1.97 0.05 7.21
N LEU A 359 -2.76 0.43 8.22
CA LEU A 359 -3.75 1.51 8.09
C LEU A 359 -3.08 2.78 7.55
N CYS A 360 -3.60 3.33 6.45
CA CYS A 360 -3.00 4.45 5.74
C CYS A 360 -1.57 4.21 5.24
N GLY A 361 -1.24 2.97 4.88
CA GLY A 361 0.12 2.59 4.47
C GLY A 361 1.15 2.65 5.60
N ARG A 362 0.70 2.72 6.87
CA ARG A 362 1.57 2.87 8.05
C ARG A 362 1.48 1.66 8.97
N ASN A 363 2.63 1.24 9.50
CA ASN A 363 2.77 0.19 10.50
C ASN A 363 3.47 0.67 11.78
N ASP A 364 3.48 1.99 12.01
CA ASP A 364 4.06 2.66 13.18
C ASP A 364 3.01 3.39 14.03
N TRP A 365 1.76 2.93 13.98
CA TRP A 365 0.69 3.42 14.85
C TRP A 365 0.99 3.06 16.30
N ARG A 366 0.79 4.04 17.18
CA ARG A 366 1.00 3.92 18.62
C ARG A 366 -0.02 4.73 19.39
N LEU A 367 -0.11 4.46 20.69
CA LEU A 367 -0.81 5.35 21.61
C LEU A 367 -0.10 6.73 21.60
N PRO A 368 -0.86 7.83 21.54
CA PRO A 368 -0.29 9.17 21.61
C PRO A 368 0.22 9.45 23.03
N SER A 369 1.19 10.36 23.16
CA SER A 369 1.48 10.97 24.46
C SER A 369 0.33 11.88 24.89
N GLU A 370 0.31 12.26 26.17
CA GLU A 370 -0.67 13.19 26.70
C GLU A 370 -0.64 14.54 25.95
N SER A 371 0.56 15.04 25.63
CA SER A 371 0.77 16.26 24.84
C SER A 371 0.21 16.13 23.43
N GLU A 372 0.49 15.01 22.75
CA GLU A 372 -0.02 14.73 21.41
C GLU A 372 -1.55 14.65 21.40
N LEU A 373 -2.16 13.96 22.35
CA LEU A 373 -3.61 13.80 22.36
C LEU A 373 -4.34 15.10 22.73
N LYS A 374 -3.80 15.87 23.69
CA LYS A 374 -4.31 17.21 24.04
C LYS A 374 -4.21 18.21 22.88
N SER A 375 -3.31 17.98 21.94
CA SER A 375 -3.15 18.83 20.75
C SER A 375 -4.42 18.86 19.86
N LEU A 376 -5.32 17.88 20.01
CA LEU A 376 -6.63 17.84 19.34
C LEU A 376 -7.72 18.65 20.07
N LEU A 377 -7.48 19.07 21.29
CA LEU A 377 -8.39 19.96 22.03
C LEU A 377 -8.31 21.38 21.49
N ILE A 378 -9.39 22.13 21.69
CA ILE A 378 -9.47 23.56 21.39
C ILE A 378 -9.46 24.34 22.69
N ASP A 379 -8.63 25.37 22.73
CA ASP A 379 -8.63 26.39 23.76
C ASP A 379 -9.68 27.46 23.40
N SER A 380 -10.75 27.56 24.20
CA SER A 380 -11.89 28.45 23.93
C SER A 380 -12.49 29.02 25.22
N LEU A 381 -13.29 30.08 25.10
CA LEU A 381 -14.01 30.63 26.26
C LEU A 381 -15.01 29.59 26.79
N ALA A 382 -14.99 29.35 28.11
CA ALA A 382 -16.03 28.56 28.75
C ALA A 382 -17.38 29.30 28.66
N TYR A 383 -18.49 28.57 28.52
CA TYR A 383 -19.80 29.19 28.37
C TYR A 383 -20.12 30.09 29.58
N GLY A 384 -20.31 31.39 29.32
CA GLY A 384 -20.69 32.36 30.34
C GLY A 384 -19.58 32.77 31.31
N MET A 385 -18.30 32.47 31.03
CA MET A 385 -17.15 32.94 31.81
C MET A 385 -16.10 33.65 30.94
N GLU A 386 -15.27 34.51 31.55
CA GLU A 386 -14.14 35.17 30.87
C GLU A 386 -12.89 34.29 30.75
N ASP A 387 -12.86 33.16 31.48
CA ASP A 387 -11.71 32.25 31.50
C ASP A 387 -11.73 31.24 30.34
N MET A 388 -10.53 30.92 29.86
CA MET A 388 -10.31 29.94 28.80
C MET A 388 -10.32 28.50 29.36
N SER A 389 -10.95 27.57 28.63
CA SER A 389 -11.05 26.15 28.95
C SER A 389 -10.84 25.27 27.72
N TYR A 390 -10.35 24.06 27.94
CA TYR A 390 -10.19 23.06 26.89
C TYR A 390 -11.50 22.33 26.61
N ARG A 391 -11.81 22.15 25.34
CA ARG A 391 -12.91 21.29 24.89
C ARG A 391 -12.52 20.41 23.72
N ALA A 392 -13.31 19.38 23.47
CA ALA A 392 -13.20 18.56 22.27
C ALA A 392 -13.38 19.43 21.01
N GLY A 393 -12.38 19.41 20.13
CA GLY A 393 -12.37 20.13 18.86
C GLY A 393 -12.93 19.32 17.71
N TYR A 394 -13.43 20.01 16.68
CA TYR A 394 -13.75 19.44 15.37
C TYR A 394 -14.77 18.30 15.39
N THR A 395 -15.65 18.30 16.38
CA THR A 395 -16.56 17.19 16.70
C THR A 395 -17.75 17.11 15.74
N LYS A 396 -17.93 18.10 14.85
CA LYS A 396 -18.97 18.12 13.81
C LYS A 396 -18.39 17.93 12.41
N SER A 397 -17.05 17.81 12.28
CA SER A 397 -16.35 17.68 11.01
C SER A 397 -15.35 16.51 11.04
N ILE A 398 -14.04 16.78 11.09
CA ILE A 398 -12.96 15.81 10.91
C ILE A 398 -12.80 14.82 12.07
N PHE A 399 -13.29 15.19 13.26
CA PHE A 399 -13.28 14.33 14.45
C PHE A 399 -14.70 14.07 14.94
N ASN A 400 -15.65 13.97 14.00
CA ASN A 400 -17.03 13.58 14.29
C ASN A 400 -17.18 12.15 14.83
N ASP A 401 -16.11 11.37 14.85
CA ASP A 401 -15.97 10.04 15.45
C ASP A 401 -15.54 10.08 16.93
N THR A 402 -15.12 11.24 17.45
CA THR A 402 -14.81 11.39 18.87
C THR A 402 -16.09 11.27 19.71
N VAL A 403 -16.03 10.48 20.78
CA VAL A 403 -17.09 10.42 21.79
C VAL A 403 -16.85 11.56 22.76
N VAL A 404 -17.83 12.45 22.88
CA VAL A 404 -17.76 13.63 23.73
C VAL A 404 -18.77 13.52 24.86
N GLY A 405 -18.34 13.73 26.09
CA GLY A 405 -19.20 13.63 27.27
C GLY A 405 -18.40 13.47 28.55
N PHE A 406 -19.09 13.27 29.67
CA PHE A 406 -18.47 12.91 30.94
C PHE A 406 -17.81 11.52 30.83
N ASP A 407 -16.65 11.32 31.48
CA ASP A 407 -15.85 10.08 31.43
C ASP A 407 -15.48 9.60 30.01
N SER A 408 -15.39 10.51 29.04
CA SER A 408 -14.97 10.23 27.66
C SER A 408 -13.45 10.08 27.51
N TYR A 409 -12.83 9.30 28.41
CA TYR A 409 -11.38 9.13 28.44
C TYR A 409 -10.86 8.30 27.25
N TYR A 410 -9.68 8.70 26.79
CA TYR A 410 -8.87 8.03 25.78
C TYR A 410 -7.48 7.74 26.35
N TRP A 411 -6.98 6.53 26.12
CA TRP A 411 -5.66 6.11 26.59
C TRP A 411 -4.53 6.89 25.94
N THR A 412 -3.47 7.14 26.72
CA THR A 412 -2.20 7.67 26.24
C THR A 412 -1.04 6.72 26.59
N ALA A 413 0.09 6.89 25.92
CA ALA A 413 1.35 6.23 26.25
C ALA A 413 2.05 6.87 27.47
N THR A 414 1.63 8.07 27.90
CA THR A 414 2.27 8.78 29.00
C THR A 414 2.00 8.09 30.33
N GLU A 415 3.06 7.66 31.01
CA GLU A 415 2.98 7.09 32.35
C GLU A 415 2.54 8.16 33.37
N TYR A 416 1.75 7.76 34.36
CA TYR A 416 1.36 8.68 35.42
C TYR A 416 2.51 8.91 36.39
N TYR A 417 2.99 10.15 36.54
CA TYR A 417 4.21 10.46 37.29
C TYR A 417 4.25 9.92 38.72
N ALA A 418 3.11 9.84 39.42
CA ALA A 418 3.07 9.40 40.81
C ALA A 418 2.96 7.87 40.97
N ASP A 419 2.54 7.15 39.92
CA ASP A 419 2.40 5.68 39.94
C ASP A 419 2.56 5.08 38.52
N PRO A 420 3.74 5.20 37.91
CA PRO A 420 3.95 4.78 36.52
C PRO A 420 3.81 3.27 36.30
N LYS A 421 3.95 2.48 37.38
CA LYS A 421 3.86 1.01 37.32
C LYS A 421 2.42 0.51 37.13
N ASN A 422 1.43 1.24 37.64
CA ASN A 422 0.04 0.78 37.63
C ASN A 422 -0.90 1.74 36.88
N LYS A 423 -0.42 2.94 36.51
CA LYS A 423 -1.25 3.98 35.90
C LYS A 423 -0.61 4.65 34.71
N ASN A 424 -1.46 4.93 33.72
CA ASN A 424 -1.15 5.81 32.59
C ASN A 424 -2.10 7.01 32.59
N MET A 425 -1.67 8.10 31.98
CA MET A 425 -2.53 9.23 31.72
C MET A 425 -3.61 8.85 30.70
N ALA A 426 -4.83 9.32 30.94
CA ALA A 426 -5.91 9.30 29.98
C ALA A 426 -6.48 10.71 29.84
N VAL A 427 -6.86 11.10 28.62
CA VAL A 427 -7.40 12.44 28.32
C VAL A 427 -8.90 12.32 28.04
N ALA A 428 -9.72 13.10 28.75
CA ALA A 428 -11.17 13.17 28.51
C ALA A 428 -11.49 14.21 27.44
N PHE A 429 -12.30 13.83 26.45
CA PHE A 429 -12.82 14.74 25.41
C PHE A 429 -14.21 15.22 25.82
N GLN A 430 -14.29 16.38 26.45
CA GLN A 430 -15.53 16.91 27.02
C GLN A 430 -16.02 18.14 26.25
N ASN A 431 -17.29 18.53 26.46
CA ASN A 431 -17.83 19.76 25.88
C ASN A 431 -17.13 21.01 26.42
N GLU A 432 -16.65 20.94 27.67
CA GLU A 432 -15.85 21.94 28.38
C GLU A 432 -14.98 21.21 29.40
N TRP A 433 -13.90 21.84 29.89
CA TRP A 433 -13.05 21.31 30.96
C TRP A 433 -12.46 19.93 30.64
N SER A 434 -12.06 19.72 29.39
CA SER A 434 -11.31 18.52 29.01
C SER A 434 -10.02 18.45 29.85
N GLU A 435 -9.81 17.32 30.51
CA GLU A 435 -8.73 17.14 31.49
C GLU A 435 -7.98 15.83 31.23
N SER A 436 -6.83 15.70 31.88
CA SER A 436 -6.12 14.43 31.96
C SER A 436 -6.14 13.90 33.37
N SER A 437 -6.20 12.58 33.50
CA SER A 437 -6.21 11.91 34.79
C SER A 437 -5.35 10.65 34.74
N GLY A 438 -4.68 10.31 35.83
CA GLY A 438 -3.92 9.07 35.98
C GLY A 438 -4.88 7.92 36.29
N LYS A 439 -5.00 6.96 35.35
CA LYS A 439 -5.96 5.86 35.42
C LYS A 439 -5.28 4.50 35.53
N LEU A 440 -5.89 3.57 36.26
CA LEU A 440 -5.38 2.22 36.46
C LEU A 440 -5.38 1.44 35.15
N HIS A 441 -4.35 0.64 34.90
CA HIS A 441 -4.22 -0.16 33.66
C HIS A 441 -5.40 -1.11 33.42
N SER A 442 -6.12 -1.51 34.47
CA SER A 442 -7.31 -2.37 34.41
C SER A 442 -8.61 -1.64 34.05
N GLU A 443 -8.64 -0.31 34.15
CA GLU A 443 -9.78 0.49 33.68
C GLU A 443 -9.89 0.41 32.16
N ARG A 444 -11.08 0.68 31.62
CA ARG A 444 -11.38 0.50 30.21
C ARG A 444 -11.74 1.82 29.56
N PHE A 445 -10.93 2.25 28.60
CA PHE A 445 -11.11 3.52 27.89
C PHE A 445 -11.01 3.34 26.38
N ARG A 446 -11.27 4.44 25.65
CA ARG A 446 -11.20 4.48 24.20
C ARG A 446 -9.75 4.61 23.74
N VAL A 447 -9.51 4.32 22.47
CA VAL A 447 -8.19 4.41 21.86
C VAL A 447 -8.31 5.17 20.55
N ARG A 448 -7.45 6.17 20.36
CA ARG A 448 -7.20 6.81 19.07
C ARG A 448 -5.69 6.82 18.88
N LEU A 449 -5.22 6.15 17.84
CA LEU A 449 -3.79 6.04 17.57
C LEU A 449 -3.27 7.24 16.78
N ILE A 450 -1.96 7.48 16.95
CA ILE A 450 -1.18 8.44 16.18
C ILE A 450 -0.06 7.70 15.44
N SER A 451 0.27 8.16 14.24
CA SER A 451 1.49 7.80 13.51
C SER A 451 2.25 9.08 13.17
N THR A 452 3.57 9.05 13.32
CA THR A 452 4.44 10.22 13.20
C THR A 452 5.71 9.84 12.45
N SER A 453 6.02 10.54 11.37
CA SER A 453 7.14 10.19 10.50
C SER A 453 7.84 11.40 9.91
N VAL A 454 9.11 11.27 9.56
CA VAL A 454 9.84 12.31 8.82
C VAL A 454 9.38 12.29 7.36
N LYS A 455 9.07 13.46 6.80
CA LYS A 455 8.86 13.64 5.36
C LYS A 455 10.18 13.37 4.63
N GLN A 456 10.11 12.65 3.52
CA GLN A 456 11.30 12.36 2.73
C GLN A 456 11.83 13.67 2.10
N LYS A 457 13.16 13.77 2.05
CA LYS A 457 13.90 14.93 1.54
C LYS A 457 14.12 14.83 0.06
#